data_AF-A0A495T4G6-F1
#
_entry.id   AF-A0A495T4G6-F1
#
_cell.length_a   1.000
_cell.length_b   1.000
_cell.length_c   1.000
_cell.angle_alpha   90.00
_cell.angle_beta   90.00
_cell.angle_gamma   90.00
#
_symmetry.space_group_name_H-M   'P 1'
#
loop_
_entity.id
_entity.type
_entity.pdbx_description
1 polymer ?
#
loop_
_entity_poly.entity_id
_entity_poly.type
_entity_poly.pdbx_seq_one_letter_code
_entity_poly.pdbx_strand_id
1 'polypeptide(L)'
;MLFNGGFTFPNFLADVFSIFMFILWFWLLITVSGDLFRRSDVSGLGKVGWVILLIVLPYIGIFAYLLTQGRGMAERDQARAKQAREDLRQVVGFSAADELEKLDRLKAAGSISAEEHARLRARLVQ
;
A
#
# COMPACT_ATOMS: atom_id res chain seq x y z
N MET A 1 34.21 16.75 -14.80
CA MET A 1 34.01 15.81 -13.69
C MET A 1 34.41 16.55 -12.42
N LEU A 2 33.56 16.59 -11.40
CA LEU A 2 33.46 17.67 -10.39
C LEU A 2 34.63 17.81 -9.39
N PHE A 3 35.78 17.15 -9.59
CA PHE A 3 36.87 17.16 -8.61
C PHE A 3 38.23 17.21 -9.30
N ASN A 4 38.81 18.40 -9.36
CA ASN A 4 40.24 18.59 -9.58
C ASN A 4 40.91 18.51 -8.20
N GLY A 5 41.25 17.30 -7.73
CA GLY A 5 42.03 17.14 -6.51
C GLY A 5 41.76 15.85 -5.72
N GLY A 6 42.49 14.79 -6.04
CA GLY A 6 42.81 13.65 -5.15
C GLY A 6 41.65 12.80 -4.62
N PHE A 7 41.96 11.53 -4.31
CA PHE A 7 41.07 10.68 -3.52
C PHE A 7 41.07 11.16 -2.07
N THR A 8 40.15 12.08 -1.74
CA THR A 8 39.93 12.59 -0.39
C THR A 8 38.60 12.09 0.14
N PHE A 9 38.48 11.94 1.46
CA PHE A 9 37.25 11.45 2.10
C PHE A 9 35.99 12.28 1.73
N PRO A 10 36.02 13.64 1.68
CA PRO A 10 34.88 14.42 1.23
C PRO A 10 34.48 14.17 -0.23
N ASN A 11 35.46 14.02 -1.12
CA ASN A 11 35.20 13.73 -2.54
C ASN A 11 34.56 12.34 -2.69
N PHE A 12 35.06 11.34 -1.96
CA PHE A 12 34.47 10.01 -1.93
C PHE A 12 33.00 10.04 -1.47
N LEU A 13 32.69 10.77 -0.39
CA LEU A 13 31.31 10.93 0.07
C LEU A 13 30.43 11.64 -0.96
N ALA A 14 30.96 12.70 -1.59
CA ALA A 14 30.25 13.44 -2.62
C ALA A 14 29.96 12.58 -3.86
N ASP A 15 30.90 11.72 -4.26
CA ASP A 15 30.73 10.78 -5.37
C ASP A 15 29.67 9.73 -5.06
N VAL A 16 29.73 9.10 -3.88
CA VAL A 16 28.72 8.12 -3.42
C VAL A 16 27.34 8.76 -3.34
N PHE A 17 27.24 9.97 -2.77
CA PHE A 17 25.99 10.71 -2.69
C PHE A 17 25.44 11.07 -4.08
N SER A 18 26.31 11.47 -5.00
CA SER A 18 25.92 11.81 -6.38
C SER A 18 25.36 10.60 -7.12
N ILE A 19 25.98 9.43 -6.97
CA ILE A 19 25.50 8.16 -7.54
C ILE A 19 24.16 7.78 -6.91
N PHE A 20 24.04 7.88 -5.59
CA PHE A 20 22.78 7.62 -4.88
C PHE A 20 21.65 8.54 -5.38
N MET A 21 21.90 9.84 -5.51
CA MET A 21 20.94 10.78 -6.08
C MET A 21 20.54 10.46 -7.51
N PHE A 22 21.50 10.05 -8.35
CA PHE A 22 21.21 9.64 -9.72
C PHE A 22 20.29 8.41 -9.78
N ILE A 23 20.58 7.39 -8.98
CA ILE A 23 19.75 6.18 -8.89
C ILE A 23 18.37 6.52 -8.34
N LEU A 24 18.31 7.31 -7.26
CA LEU A 24 17.06 7.75 -6.65
C LEU A 24 16.21 8.53 -7.65
N TRP A 25 16.83 9.43 -8.42
CA TRP A 25 16.14 10.21 -9.44
C TRP A 25 15.49 9.31 -10.49
N PHE A 26 16.23 8.39 -11.08
CA PHE A 26 15.70 7.45 -12.07
C PHE A 26 14.57 6.58 -11.50
N TRP A 27 14.77 6.08 -10.27
CA TRP A 27 13.77 5.27 -9.58
C TRP A 27 12.47 6.04 -9.35
N LEU A 28 12.55 7.29 -8.89
CA LEU A 28 11.39 8.17 -8.70
C LEU A 28 10.73 8.52 -10.03
N LEU A 29 11.50 8.80 -11.08
CA LEU A 29 10.97 9.12 -12.40
C LEU A 29 10.12 7.97 -12.95
N ILE A 30 10.62 6.73 -12.88
CA ILE A 30 9.89 5.54 -13.34
C ILE A 30 8.65 5.32 -12.48
N THR A 31 8.79 5.42 -11.16
CA THR A 31 7.68 5.20 -10.21
C THR A 31 6.54 6.19 -10.44
N VAL A 32 6.86 7.49 -10.50
CA VAL A 32 5.89 8.57 -10.73
C VAL A 32 5.28 8.47 -12.12
N SER A 33 6.08 8.19 -13.15
CA SER A 33 5.56 8.00 -14.50
C SER A 33 4.58 6.82 -14.56
N GLY A 34 4.91 5.69 -13.92
CA GLY A 34 4.05 4.52 -13.85
C GLY A 34 2.72 4.78 -13.13
N ASP A 35 2.75 5.55 -12.04
CA ASP A 35 1.54 6.00 -11.35
C ASP A 35 0.69 6.92 -12.25
N LEU A 36 1.33 7.89 -12.91
CA LEU A 36 0.67 8.85 -13.81
C LEU A 36 -0.04 8.13 -14.97
N PHE A 37 0.59 7.12 -15.57
CA PHE A 37 -0.04 6.38 -16.66
C PHE A 37 -1.20 5.51 -16.19
N ARG A 38 -1.12 4.94 -14.98
CA ARG A 38 -2.17 4.10 -14.38
C ARG A 38 -3.43 4.89 -14.02
N ARG A 39 -3.28 6.18 -13.77
CA ARG A 39 -4.37 7.11 -13.49
C ARG A 39 -5.25 7.35 -14.73
N SER A 40 -6.53 7.08 -14.60
CA SER A 40 -7.56 7.34 -15.63
C SER A 40 -8.20 8.72 -15.49
N ASP A 41 -7.96 9.42 -14.38
CA ASP A 41 -8.50 10.76 -14.08
C ASP A 41 -7.71 11.90 -14.73
N VAL A 42 -6.49 11.63 -15.22
CA VAL A 42 -5.64 12.60 -15.91
C VAL A 42 -5.77 12.43 -17.43
N SER A 43 -6.14 13.50 -18.13
CA SER A 43 -6.24 13.50 -19.60
C SER A 43 -4.89 13.22 -20.26
N GLY A 44 -4.90 12.68 -21.48
CA GLY A 44 -3.67 12.34 -22.22
C GLY A 44 -2.71 13.54 -22.38
N LEU A 45 -3.24 14.73 -22.68
CA LEU A 45 -2.44 15.96 -22.74
C LEU A 45 -1.87 16.36 -21.38
N GLY A 46 -2.62 16.16 -20.29
CA GLY A 46 -2.12 16.35 -18.93
C GLY A 46 -0.95 15.43 -18.60
N LYS A 47 -1.01 14.17 -19.04
CA LYS A 47 0.12 13.21 -18.87
C LYS A 47 1.38 13.70 -19.58
N VAL A 48 1.25 14.19 -20.82
CA VAL A 48 2.38 14.74 -21.59
C VAL A 48 3.01 15.93 -20.86
N GLY A 49 2.20 16.86 -20.35
CA GLY A 49 2.69 18.01 -19.59
C GLY A 49 3.48 17.61 -18.33
N TRP A 50 2.98 16.61 -17.59
CA TRP A 50 3.68 16.06 -16.43
C TRP A 50 5.01 15.39 -16.79
N VAL A 51 5.06 14.61 -17.87
CA VAL A 51 6.31 13.99 -18.34
C VAL A 51 7.35 15.06 -18.69
N ILE A 52 6.95 16.14 -19.38
CA ILE A 52 7.85 17.26 -19.69
C ILE A 52 8.37 17.91 -18.41
N LEU A 53 7.49 18.20 -17.45
CA LEU A 53 7.86 18.80 -16.16
C LEU A 53 8.87 17.92 -15.40
N LEU A 54 8.66 16.60 -15.39
CA LEU A 54 9.53 15.62 -14.74
C LEU A 54 10.92 15.50 -15.39
N ILE A 55 11.03 15.77 -16.69
CA ILE A 55 12.32 15.73 -17.40
C ILE A 55 13.08 17.05 -17.21
N VAL A 56 12.40 18.19 -17.35
CA VAL A 56 13.04 19.51 -17.29
C VAL A 56 13.38 19.91 -15.86
N LEU A 57 12.50 19.60 -14.90
CA LEU A 57 12.65 19.96 -13.50
C LEU A 57 12.46 18.70 -12.63
N PRO A 58 13.42 17.77 -12.59
CA PRO A 58 13.18 16.44 -12.07
C PRO A 58 12.72 16.38 -10.60
N TYR A 59 13.52 16.88 -9.66
CA TYR A 59 13.14 16.84 -8.25
C TYR A 59 11.90 17.69 -7.96
N ILE A 60 11.80 18.88 -8.57
CA ILE A 60 10.65 19.78 -8.40
C ILE A 60 9.37 19.13 -8.97
N GLY A 61 9.46 18.53 -10.15
CA GLY A 61 8.36 17.84 -10.81
C GLY A 61 7.88 16.64 -10.01
N ILE A 62 8.82 15.86 -9.44
CA ILE A 62 8.49 14.74 -8.54
C ILE A 62 7.76 15.26 -7.30
N PHE A 63 8.27 16.30 -6.62
CA PHE A 63 7.62 16.84 -5.43
C PHE A 63 6.27 17.50 -5.73
N ALA A 64 6.17 18.25 -6.83
CA ALA A 64 4.92 18.84 -7.30
C ALA A 64 3.89 17.76 -7.63
N TYR A 65 4.32 16.67 -8.27
CA TYR A 65 3.47 15.51 -8.51
C TYR A 65 2.98 14.95 -7.17
N LEU A 66 3.88 14.59 -6.26
CA LEU A 66 3.51 14.03 -4.96
C LEU A 66 2.58 14.94 -4.14
N LEU A 67 2.78 16.26 -4.16
CA LEU A 67 1.91 17.21 -3.45
C LEU A 67 0.52 17.30 -4.06
N THR A 68 0.44 17.39 -5.39
CA THR A 68 -0.85 17.52 -6.09
C THR A 68 -1.61 16.19 -6.19
N GLN A 69 -0.89 15.07 -6.15
CA GLN A 69 -1.41 13.75 -6.49
C GLN A 69 -1.34 12.72 -5.35
N GLY A 70 -0.67 13.05 -4.23
CA GLY A 70 -0.47 12.16 -3.09
C GLY A 70 -1.74 11.86 -2.28
N ARG A 71 -2.75 12.73 -2.31
CA ARG A 71 -4.01 12.55 -1.53
C ARG A 71 -4.79 11.29 -1.91
N GLY A 72 -4.68 10.82 -3.15
CA GLY A 72 -5.35 9.59 -3.59
C GLY A 72 -4.78 8.31 -2.99
N MET A 73 -3.57 8.32 -2.42
CA MET A 73 -2.91 7.12 -1.92
C MET A 73 -3.50 6.68 -0.56
N ALA A 74 -3.73 7.62 0.36
CA ALA A 74 -4.30 7.34 1.66
C ALA A 74 -5.77 6.88 1.60
N GLU A 75 -6.57 7.50 0.72
CA GLU A 75 -7.98 7.13 0.53
C GLU A 75 -8.14 5.75 -0.11
N ARG A 76 -7.27 5.40 -1.08
CA ARG A 76 -7.30 4.07 -1.73
C ARG A 76 -6.77 2.96 -0.84
N ASP A 77 -5.78 3.22 0.01
CA ASP A 77 -5.30 2.23 0.98
C ASP A 77 -6.35 1.95 2.04
N GLN A 78 -7.07 2.97 2.52
CA GLN A 78 -8.21 2.74 3.43
C GLN A 78 -9.32 1.94 2.74
N ALA A 79 -9.67 2.26 1.48
CA ALA A 79 -10.68 1.53 0.74
C ALA A 79 -10.29 0.06 0.51
N ARG A 80 -9.03 -0.20 0.12
CA ARG A 80 -8.51 -1.58 -0.07
C ARG A 80 -8.41 -2.35 1.25
N ALA A 81 -7.97 -1.71 2.33
CA ALA A 81 -7.95 -2.33 3.65
C ALA A 81 -9.36 -2.66 4.16
N LYS A 82 -10.35 -1.82 3.84
CA LYS A 82 -11.77 -2.11 4.13
C LYS A 82 -12.26 -3.31 3.34
N GLN A 83 -12.00 -3.34 2.04
CA GLN A 83 -12.47 -4.41 1.16
C GLN A 83 -11.78 -5.75 1.49
N ALA A 84 -10.48 -5.75 1.78
CA ALA A 84 -9.78 -6.95 2.24
C ALA A 84 -10.32 -7.49 3.58
N ARG A 85 -10.76 -6.61 4.50
CA ARG A 85 -11.43 -7.02 5.73
C ARG A 85 -12.81 -7.60 5.47
N GLU A 86 -13.56 -7.05 4.53
CA GLU A 86 -14.88 -7.56 4.13
C GLU A 86 -14.78 -8.92 3.43
N ASP A 87 -13.83 -9.10 2.51
CA ASP A 87 -13.56 -10.37 1.84
C ASP A 87 -13.11 -11.44 2.85
N LEU A 88 -12.22 -11.09 3.78
CA LEU A 88 -11.85 -11.99 4.89
C LEU A 88 -13.05 -12.37 5.75
N ARG A 89 -13.96 -11.42 6.01
CA ARG A 89 -15.18 -11.70 6.78
C ARG A 89 -16.14 -12.62 6.02
N GLN A 90 -16.23 -12.52 4.69
CA GLN A 90 -17.01 -13.45 3.88
C GLN A 90 -16.39 -14.85 3.84
N VAL A 91 -15.08 -14.95 3.69
CA VAL A 91 -14.36 -16.25 3.68
C VAL A 91 -14.42 -16.91 5.07
N VAL A 92 -14.30 -16.13 6.14
CA VAL A 92 -14.45 -16.60 7.53
C VAL A 92 -15.93 -16.83 7.89
N GLY A 93 -16.90 -16.35 7.10
CA GLY A 93 -18.31 -16.70 7.25
C GLY A 93 -18.59 -18.21 7.17
N PHE A 94 -17.70 -18.98 6.54
CA PHE A 94 -17.70 -20.45 6.58
C PHE A 94 -17.35 -21.00 7.98
N SER A 95 -16.53 -20.27 8.76
CA SER A 95 -16.12 -20.63 10.13
C SER A 95 -17.27 -20.59 11.13
N ALA A 96 -18.32 -19.78 10.92
CA ALA A 96 -19.47 -19.74 11.84
C ALA A 96 -20.24 -21.07 11.82
N ALA A 97 -20.35 -21.72 10.65
CA ALA A 97 -20.94 -23.05 10.53
C ALA A 97 -20.05 -24.13 11.18
N ASP A 98 -18.74 -24.08 10.96
CA ASP A 98 -17.76 -24.98 11.59
C ASP A 98 -17.71 -24.80 13.12
N GLU A 99 -17.83 -23.56 13.62
CA GLU A 99 -17.87 -23.24 15.05
C GLU A 99 -19.18 -23.73 15.70
N LEU A 100 -20.32 -23.64 15.00
CA LEU A 100 -21.58 -24.23 15.42
C LEU A 100 -21.50 -25.76 15.48
N GLU A 101 -20.88 -26.41 14.48
CA GLU A 101 -20.67 -27.85 14.49
C GLU A 101 -19.76 -28.28 15.66
N LYS A 102 -18.70 -27.51 15.94
CA LYS A 102 -17.80 -27.75 17.07
C LYS A 102 -18.51 -27.56 18.42
N LEU A 103 -19.39 -26.56 18.54
CA LEU A 103 -20.25 -26.35 19.71
C LEU A 103 -21.22 -27.51 19.93
N ASP A 104 -21.88 -27.99 18.86
CA ASP A 104 -22.78 -29.13 18.94
C ASP A 104 -22.03 -30.41 19.33
N ARG A 105 -20.78 -30.62 18.85
CA ARG A 105 -19.92 -31.72 19.30
C ARG A 105 -19.52 -31.60 20.78
N LEU A 106 -19.17 -30.41 21.27
CA LEU A 106 -18.83 -30.20 22.67
C LEU A 106 -20.02 -30.47 23.60
N LYS A 107 -21.23 -30.12 23.16
CA LYS A 107 -22.47 -30.46 23.87
C LYS A 107 -22.72 -31.97 23.85
N ALA A 108 -22.56 -32.63 22.70
CA ALA A 108 -22.73 -34.08 22.57
C ALA A 108 -21.70 -34.87 23.40
N ALA A 109 -20.49 -34.34 23.57
CA ALA A 109 -19.46 -34.89 24.44
C ALA A 109 -19.69 -34.59 25.93
N GLY A 110 -20.76 -33.87 26.30
CA GLY A 110 -21.07 -33.49 27.68
C GLY A 110 -20.08 -32.50 28.31
N SER A 111 -19.23 -31.86 27.50
CA SER A 111 -18.18 -30.95 27.97
C SER A 111 -18.71 -29.55 28.33
N ILE A 112 -19.93 -29.23 27.88
CA ILE A 112 -20.62 -27.96 28.15
C ILE A 112 -22.09 -28.22 28.49
N SER A 113 -22.67 -27.39 29.35
CA SER A 113 -24.08 -27.47 29.71
C SER A 113 -25.01 -26.95 28.59
N ALA A 114 -26.29 -27.31 28.66
CA ALA A 114 -27.29 -26.85 27.68
C ALA A 114 -27.47 -25.32 27.69
N GLU A 115 -27.35 -24.68 28.86
CA GLU A 115 -27.41 -23.23 29.00
C GLU A 115 -26.18 -22.54 28.41
N GLU A 116 -24.97 -23.06 28.67
CA GLU A 116 -23.73 -22.51 28.07
C GLU A 116 -23.72 -22.65 26.56
N HIS A 117 -24.19 -23.79 26.04
CA HIS A 117 -24.31 -23.99 24.61
C HIS A 117 -25.28 -22.97 23.96
N ALA A 118 -26.45 -22.75 24.56
CA ALA A 118 -27.41 -21.77 24.06
C ALA A 118 -26.84 -20.34 24.07
N ARG A 119 -26.10 -19.98 25.12
CA ARG A 119 -25.47 -18.66 25.26
C ARG A 119 -24.35 -18.43 24.24
N LEU A 120 -23.53 -19.45 23.96
CA LEU A 120 -22.45 -19.36 22.97
C LEU A 120 -22.99 -19.35 21.54
N ARG A 121 -24.01 -20.17 21.25
CA ARG A 121 -24.71 -20.18 19.96
C ARG A 121 -25.37 -18.83 19.65
N ALA A 122 -26.00 -18.20 20.64
CA ALA A 122 -26.60 -16.88 20.48
C ALA A 122 -25.57 -15.78 20.13
N ARG A 123 -24.32 -15.92 20.57
CA ARG A 123 -23.23 -14.97 20.28
C ARG A 123 -22.64 -15.14 18.88
N LEU A 124 -22.71 -16.34 18.30
CA LEU A 124 -22.19 -16.65 16.96
C LEU A 124 -23.18 -16.33 15.83
N VAL A 125 -24.48 -16.25 16.14
CA VAL A 125 -25.56 -15.97 15.17
C VAL A 125 -25.95 -14.48 15.17
N GLN A 126 -25.33 -13.67 16.03
CA GLN A 126 -25.55 -12.22 16.15
C GLN A 126 -24.59 -11.41 15.27
#